data_AF-A0A945DT33-F1
#
_entry.id   AF-A0A945DT33-F1
#
_cell.length_a   1.000
_cell.length_b   1.000
_cell.length_c   1.000
_cell.angle_alpha   90.00
_cell.angle_beta   90.00
_cell.angle_gamma   90.00
#
_symmetry.space_group_name_H-M   'P 1'
#
loop_
_entity.id
_entity.type
_entity.pdbx_description
1 polymer ?
#
loop_
_entity_poly.entity_id
_entity_poly.type
_entity_poly.pdbx_seq_one_letter_code
_entity_poly.pdbx_strand_id
1 'polypeptide(L)'
;EREPTFGVFDCPDFNQTVPNRSRSTTPLQSLSLLNSPFVLQQAGLLSKRLRHESDTDSRAQVIRACQLALGREPTREELADASGLVAEHTLEAFCRALFNANEFLFLP
;
A
#
# COMPACT_ATOMS: atom_id res chain seq x y z
N GLU A 1 -25.79 -0.75 2.22
CA GLU A 1 -24.95 -1.68 1.44
C GLU A 1 -23.88 -2.28 2.34
N ARG A 2 -23.56 -3.57 2.21
CA ARG A 2 -22.34 -4.14 2.80
C ARG A 2 -21.18 -3.71 1.91
N GLU A 3 -20.32 -2.83 2.41
CA GLU A 3 -19.06 -2.48 1.76
C GLU A 3 -18.22 -3.78 1.58
N PRO A 4 -17.96 -4.22 0.34
CA PRO A 4 -17.30 -5.51 0.08
C PRO A 4 -15.87 -5.54 0.64
N THR A 5 -15.25 -4.37 0.85
CA THR A 5 -13.93 -4.24 1.47
C THR A 5 -13.94 -4.73 2.92
N PHE A 6 -14.94 -4.39 3.74
CA PHE A 6 -14.93 -4.77 5.16
C PHE A 6 -15.24 -6.24 5.39
N GLY A 7 -16.07 -6.86 4.55
CA GLY A 7 -16.41 -8.29 4.68
C GLY A 7 -15.20 -9.22 4.54
N VAL A 8 -14.25 -8.86 3.67
CA VAL A 8 -13.00 -9.62 3.47
C VAL A 8 -12.05 -9.47 4.66
N PHE A 9 -12.23 -8.44 5.47
CA PHE A 9 -11.35 -8.04 6.56
C PHE A 9 -11.88 -8.41 7.95
N ASP A 10 -12.62 -9.52 8.05
CA ASP A 10 -13.16 -10.04 9.32
C ASP A 10 -14.03 -9.00 10.05
N CYS A 11 -14.94 -8.34 9.31
CA CYS A 11 -15.92 -7.43 9.91
C CYS A 11 -16.73 -8.18 11.00
N PRO A 12 -16.69 -7.72 12.26
CA PRO A 12 -17.37 -8.41 13.35
C PRO A 12 -18.88 -8.36 13.17
N ASP A 13 -19.56 -9.42 13.58
CA ASP A 13 -21.02 -9.41 13.69
C ASP A 13 -21.42 -8.44 14.82
N PHE A 14 -22.31 -7.49 14.54
CA PHE A 14 -22.74 -6.46 15.49
C PHE A 14 -23.40 -7.03 16.75
N ASN A 15 -23.76 -8.31 16.73
CA ASN A 15 -24.37 -9.01 17.86
C ASN A 15 -23.35 -9.70 18.80
N GLN A 16 -22.03 -9.57 18.54
CA GLN A 16 -20.98 -10.17 19.37
C GLN A 16 -19.89 -9.16 19.76
N THR A 17 -19.49 -9.19 21.03
CA THR A 17 -18.34 -8.43 21.52
C THR A 17 -17.05 -9.08 21.04
N VAL A 18 -16.32 -8.40 20.16
CA VAL A 18 -15.02 -8.86 19.64
C VAL A 18 -13.92 -7.95 20.21
N PRO A 19 -13.34 -8.29 21.38
CA PRO A 19 -12.39 -7.41 22.08
C PRO A 19 -11.02 -7.34 21.39
N ASN A 20 -10.70 -8.28 20.51
CA ASN A 20 -9.48 -8.26 19.72
C ASN A 20 -9.76 -8.81 18.32
N ARG A 21 -9.22 -8.14 17.30
CA ARG A 21 -9.41 -8.56 15.91
C ARG A 21 -8.47 -9.72 15.61
N SER A 22 -9.01 -10.85 15.13
CA SER A 22 -8.18 -11.96 14.65
C SER A 22 -7.37 -11.49 13.44
N ARG A 23 -6.03 -11.62 13.50
CA ARG A 23 -5.15 -11.29 12.37
C ARG A 23 -5.12 -12.47 11.41
N SER A 24 -5.98 -12.43 10.40
CA SER A 24 -5.95 -13.39 9.29
C SER A 24 -5.10 -12.78 8.16
N THR A 25 -4.10 -13.53 7.68
CA THR A 25 -3.35 -13.20 6.46
C THR A 25 -3.70 -14.24 5.40
N THR A 26 -4.90 -14.13 4.83
CA THR A 26 -5.32 -15.05 3.77
C THR A 26 -4.89 -14.51 2.39
N PRO A 27 -4.49 -15.38 1.45
CA PRO A 27 -4.18 -14.96 0.07
C PRO A 27 -5.32 -14.16 -0.60
N LEU A 28 -6.58 -14.45 -0.25
CA LEU A 28 -7.76 -13.73 -0.73
C LEU A 28 -7.81 -12.28 -0.23
N GLN A 29 -7.38 -11.99 0.99
CA GLN A 29 -7.29 -10.63 1.53
C GLN A 29 -6.22 -9.82 0.79
N SER A 30 -5.04 -10.40 0.56
CA SER A 30 -3.97 -9.74 -0.21
C SER A 30 -4.37 -9.50 -1.67
N LEU A 31 -5.02 -10.47 -2.33
CA LEU A 31 -5.49 -10.31 -3.71
C LEU A 31 -6.64 -9.28 -3.82
N SER A 32 -7.53 -9.24 -2.82
CA SER A 32 -8.61 -8.26 -2.77
C SER A 32 -8.06 -6.85 -2.54
N LEU A 33 -7.06 -6.69 -1.67
CA LEU A 33 -6.41 -5.41 -1.44
C LEU A 33 -5.63 -4.95 -2.67
N LEU A 34 -4.93 -5.87 -3.34
CA LEU A 34 -4.25 -5.59 -4.60
C LEU A 34 -5.22 -5.07 -5.65
N ASN A 35 -6.39 -5.66 -5.81
CA ASN A 35 -7.38 -5.30 -6.85
C ASN A 35 -8.46 -4.32 -6.37
N SER A 36 -8.36 -3.80 -5.15
CA SER A 36 -9.35 -2.89 -4.59
C SER A 36 -9.38 -1.56 -5.37
N PRO A 37 -10.55 -1.11 -5.86
CA PRO A 37 -10.69 0.21 -6.48
C PRO A 37 -10.20 1.34 -5.59
N PHE A 38 -10.39 1.20 -4.27
CA PHE A 38 -9.88 2.14 -3.28
C PHE A 38 -8.35 2.21 -3.29
N VAL A 39 -7.66 1.06 -3.25
CA VAL A 39 -6.19 1.02 -3.25
C VAL A 39 -5.63 1.56 -4.56
N LEU A 40 -6.26 1.26 -5.70
CA LEU A 40 -5.89 1.83 -7.00
C LEU A 40 -6.04 3.36 -7.01
N GLN A 41 -7.14 3.88 -6.45
CA GLN A 41 -7.35 5.33 -6.33
C GLN A 41 -6.29 5.97 -5.43
N GLN A 42 -6.01 5.38 -4.26
CA GLN A 42 -4.98 5.89 -3.35
C GLN A 42 -3.60 5.85 -3.99
N ALA A 43 -3.26 4.80 -4.75
CA ALA A 43 -1.98 4.69 -5.45
C ALA A 43 -1.81 5.81 -6.48
N GLY A 44 -2.88 6.16 -7.20
CA GLY A 44 -2.89 7.29 -8.13
C GLY A 44 -2.81 8.67 -7.45
N LEU A 45 -3.35 8.81 -6.24
CA LEU A 45 -3.22 10.05 -5.46
C LEU A 45 -1.80 10.21 -4.91
N LEU A 46 -1.21 9.13 -4.40
CA LEU A 46 0.16 9.13 -3.91
C LEU A 46 1.14 9.44 -5.04
N SER A 47 1.00 8.80 -6.21
CA SER A 47 1.88 9.07 -7.36
C SER A 47 1.83 10.54 -7.79
N LYS A 48 0.64 11.16 -7.85
CA LYS A 48 0.48 12.59 -8.16
C LYS A 48 1.18 13.47 -7.14
N ARG A 49 1.04 13.15 -5.85
CA ARG A 49 1.71 13.87 -4.76
C ARG A 49 3.23 13.76 -4.89
N LEU A 50 3.75 12.57 -5.16
CA LEU A 50 5.18 12.34 -5.34
C LEU A 50 5.76 13.11 -6.52
N ARG A 51 5.06 13.15 -7.67
CA ARG A 51 5.46 13.95 -8.84
C ARG A 51 5.48 15.46 -8.56
N HIS A 52 4.69 15.92 -7.59
CA HIS A 52 4.64 17.33 -7.20
C HIS A 52 5.69 17.68 -6.14
N GLU A 53 5.92 16.79 -5.15
CA GLU A 53 6.87 17.02 -4.05
C GLU A 53 8.32 16.64 -4.41
N SER A 54 8.50 15.78 -5.40
CA SER A 54 9.79 15.28 -5.85
C SER A 54 9.81 15.45 -7.36
N ASP A 55 10.81 16.17 -7.85
CA ASP A 55 11.02 16.44 -9.28
C ASP A 55 11.06 15.14 -10.11
N THR A 56 11.38 15.21 -11.39
CA THR A 56 11.37 14.07 -12.33
C THR A 56 12.35 12.92 -12.01
N ASP A 57 13.06 12.98 -10.87
CA ASP A 57 13.94 11.91 -10.39
C ASP A 57 13.15 10.79 -9.68
N SER A 58 13.20 9.59 -10.28
CA SER A 58 12.55 8.39 -9.74
C SER A 58 13.08 7.98 -8.37
N ARG A 59 14.38 8.21 -8.08
CA ARG A 59 14.96 7.85 -6.78
C ARG A 59 14.41 8.73 -5.67
N ALA A 60 14.36 10.05 -5.90
CA ALA A 60 13.75 10.98 -4.95
C ALA A 60 12.28 10.64 -4.67
N GLN A 61 11.52 10.27 -5.71
CA GLN A 61 10.12 9.84 -5.58
C GLN A 61 9.98 8.56 -4.74
N VAL A 62 10.85 7.56 -4.94
CA VAL A 62 10.84 6.32 -4.15
C VAL A 62 11.16 6.59 -2.68
N ILE A 63 12.21 7.38 -2.40
CA ILE A 63 12.59 7.75 -1.04
C ILE A 63 11.43 8.45 -0.34
N ARG A 64 10.81 9.42 -1.03
CA ARG A 64 9.69 10.17 -0.48
C ARG A 64 8.47 9.30 -0.22
N ALA A 65 8.19 8.33 -1.10
CA ALA A 65 7.10 7.38 -0.91
C ALA A 65 7.29 6.53 0.35
N CYS A 66 8.49 5.98 0.56
CA CYS A 66 8.82 5.19 1.74
C CYS A 66 8.71 6.03 3.02
N GLN A 67 9.18 7.28 3.00
CA GLN A 67 9.02 8.19 4.15
C GLN A 67 7.55 8.45 4.49
N LEU A 68 6.68 8.62 3.48
CA LEU A 68 5.27 8.90 3.67
C LEU A 68 4.45 7.66 4.10
N ALA A 69 4.77 6.49 3.54
CA ALA A 69 4.00 5.27 3.78
C ALA A 69 4.54 4.43 4.96
N LEU A 70 5.86 4.31 5.08
CA LEU A 70 6.54 3.46 6.05
C LEU A 70 7.19 4.24 7.20
N GLY A 71 7.29 5.57 7.09
CA GLY A 71 7.91 6.40 8.12
C GLY A 71 9.44 6.27 8.21
N ARG A 72 10.08 5.64 7.22
CA ARG A 72 11.53 5.45 7.15
C ARG A 72 12.07 5.64 5.74
N GLU A 73 13.39 5.75 5.63
CA GLU A 73 14.06 5.67 4.33
C GLU A 73 14.15 4.21 3.83
N PRO A 74 14.11 3.99 2.51
CA PRO A 74 14.34 2.68 1.94
C PRO A 74 15.80 2.27 2.11
N THR A 75 16.03 0.97 2.24
CA THR A 75 17.38 0.40 2.13
C THR A 75 17.91 0.53 0.70
N ARG A 76 19.21 0.32 0.51
CA ARG A 76 19.83 0.40 -0.83
C ARG A 76 19.24 -0.61 -1.81
N GLU A 77 18.89 -1.80 -1.33
CA GLU A 77 18.29 -2.87 -2.13
C GLU A 77 16.85 -2.50 -2.52
N GLU A 78 16.03 -2.11 -1.53
CA GLU A 78 14.66 -1.63 -1.78
C GLU A 78 14.61 -0.45 -2.75
N LEU A 79 15.56 0.49 -2.63
CA LEU A 79 15.65 1.64 -3.52
C LEU A 79 16.00 1.21 -4.95
N ALA A 80 16.91 0.24 -5.12
CA ALA A 80 17.27 -0.28 -6.43
C ALA A 80 16.09 -1.00 -7.09
N ASP A 81 15.43 -1.89 -6.36
CA ASP A 81 14.27 -2.66 -6.85
C ASP A 81 13.10 -1.76 -7.19
N ALA A 82 12.75 -0.82 -6.30
CA ALA A 82 11.68 0.13 -6.53
C ALA A 82 11.97 1.07 -7.70
N SER A 83 13.22 1.52 -7.86
CA SER A 83 13.61 2.33 -9.02
C SER A 83 13.51 1.53 -10.32
N GLY A 84 13.89 0.25 -10.31
CA GLY A 84 13.71 -0.67 -11.43
C GLY A 84 12.24 -0.84 -11.80
N LEU A 85 11.38 -1.09 -10.81
CA LEU A 85 9.93 -1.22 -11.00
C LEU A 85 9.31 0.05 -11.58
N VAL A 86 9.70 1.23 -11.11
CA VAL A 86 9.21 2.52 -11.64
C VAL A 86 9.66 2.71 -13.09
N ALA A 87 10.87 2.27 -13.44
CA ALA A 87 11.39 2.38 -14.81
C ALA A 87 10.73 1.39 -15.79
N GLU A 88 10.44 0.16 -15.35
CA GLU A 88 9.79 -0.88 -16.18
C GLU A 88 8.27 -0.68 -16.29
N HIS A 89 7.66 -0.06 -15.28
CA HIS A 89 6.22 0.13 -15.21
C HIS A 89 5.88 1.62 -14.99
N THR A 90 5.35 1.95 -13.80
CA THR A 90 4.86 3.29 -13.47
C THR A 90 5.02 3.57 -11.98
N LEU A 91 5.03 4.84 -11.61
CA LEU A 91 5.03 5.26 -10.21
C LEU A 91 3.77 4.81 -9.48
N GLU A 92 2.64 4.77 -10.18
CA GLU A 92 1.36 4.25 -9.71
C GLU A 92 1.45 2.76 -9.33
N ALA A 93 2.13 1.95 -10.15
CA ALA A 93 2.34 0.53 -9.87
C ALA A 93 3.22 0.34 -8.62
N PHE A 94 4.26 1.15 -8.46
CA PHE A 94 5.07 1.14 -7.24
C PHE A 94 4.25 1.56 -6.01
N CYS A 95 3.44 2.62 -6.08
CA CYS A 95 2.58 3.05 -4.96
C CYS A 95 1.57 1.94 -4.58
N ARG A 96 1.03 1.22 -5.57
CA ARG A 96 0.15 0.06 -5.33
C ARG A 96 0.90 -1.07 -4.62
N ALA A 97 2.11 -1.40 -5.05
CA ALA A 97 2.94 -2.40 -4.39
C ALA A 97 3.27 -2.00 -2.94
N LEU A 98 3.61 -0.73 -2.72
CA LEU A 98 3.89 -0.16 -1.40
C LEU A 98 2.70 -0.30 -0.44
N PHE A 99 1.48 -0.01 -0.89
CA PHE A 99 0.28 -0.22 -0.08
C PHE A 99 -0.07 -1.68 0.19
N ASN A 100 0.49 -2.60 -0.58
CA ASN A 100 0.36 -4.05 -0.36
C ASN A 100 1.53 -4.64 0.44
N ALA A 101 2.52 -3.82 0.84
CA ALA A 101 3.64 -4.29 1.63
C ALA A 101 3.20 -4.63 3.05
N ASN A 102 3.73 -5.73 3.61
CA ASN A 102 3.42 -6.15 4.98
C ASN A 102 3.70 -5.05 6.00
N GLU A 103 4.79 -4.31 5.82
CA GLU A 103 5.17 -3.21 6.71
C GLU A 103 4.18 -2.04 6.68
N PHE A 104 3.48 -1.83 5.56
CA PHE A 104 2.40 -0.85 5.49
C PHE A 104 1.11 -1.37 6.14
N LEU A 105 0.80 -2.65 5.95
CA LEU A 105 -0.45 -3.26 6.42
C LEU A 105 -0.45 -3.60 7.91
N PHE A 106 0.71 -3.85 8.50
CA PHE A 106 0.83 -4.32 9.87
C PHE A 106 1.78 -3.44 10.68
N LEU A 107 1.27 -2.87 11.76
CA LEU A 107 2.11 -2.33 12.82
C LEU A 107 2.74 -3.51 13.60
N PRO A 108 4.05 -3.47 13.88
CA PRO A 108 4.71 -4.50 14.69
C PRO A 108 4.18 -4.56 16.12
#